data_AF-A0A536T098-F1
#
_entry.id   AF-A0A536T098-F1
#
_cell.length_a   1.000
_cell.length_b   1.000
_cell.length_c   1.000
_cell.angle_alpha   90.00
_cell.angle_beta   90.00
_cell.angle_gamma   90.00
#
_symmetry.space_group_name_H-M   'P 1'
#
loop_
_entity.id
_entity.type
_entity.pdbx_description
1 polymer ?
#
loop_
_entity_poly.entity_id
_entity_poly.type
_entity_poly.pdbx_seq_one_letter_code
_entity_poly.pdbx_strand_id
1 'polypeptide(L)'
;MIDADYGRWLSLGQAHQNAGRSIDAMLCYRQALKSNRHAVIVQFHLGEVMRDLGRRDDAVAAWAEALKWQPQHVPSLVALGNMLREGGAWLDAAAQYRRALALDTRLPAARRGLALALLGAGDANAYAELSELIEVDATTLADDSDFATALARAPDSPEKRDLLERISRMDGAAASPLLHALVIEHAAGSNSNDRHSTRERVRRLLDRLPSIDDPEALRRIAVATARAGEGRAWAEKYAMVCAARHAQPVPLQWPRRTAGDALRVTYLIAPGSPIVMGGMAVDPGAYLRNVVARHPRERVLPSVLIVDNSRLDGATATALAGIRVGTLGPAPDPALARALAEADDDVLIDLAGMRAATGPLLAARPARTLWTYATLLGAHAAPLVSRTLPLPASASEDALVAHGEAVEHALLHASSAESWFTERSTPGPAAMAADWRRAVAEHQAGDFDEAIIRYRGVLAEQPAFAPA
;
A
#
# COMPACT_ATOMS: atom_id res chain seq x y z
N MET A 1 31.53 -2.24 46.00
CA MET A 1 30.84 -3.54 45.91
C MET A 1 29.60 -3.33 45.06
N ILE A 2 29.46 -4.07 43.96
CA ILE A 2 28.18 -4.12 43.24
C ILE A 2 27.21 -4.86 44.17
N ASP A 3 26.08 -4.23 44.47
CA ASP A 3 25.11 -4.69 45.45
C ASP A 3 24.53 -6.06 45.08
N ALA A 4 24.28 -6.94 46.05
CA ALA A 4 23.70 -8.27 45.82
C ALA A 4 22.33 -8.19 45.11
N ASP A 5 21.63 -7.07 45.32
CA ASP A 5 20.38 -6.75 44.66
C ASP A 5 20.53 -6.55 43.14
N TYR A 6 21.66 -6.04 42.64
CA TYR A 6 21.88 -5.85 41.20
C TYR A 6 21.79 -7.17 40.44
N GLY A 7 22.52 -8.19 40.90
CA GLY A 7 22.55 -9.50 40.25
C GLY A 7 21.18 -10.17 40.26
N ARG A 8 20.47 -10.07 41.40
CA ARG A 8 19.10 -10.58 41.54
C ARG A 8 18.14 -9.92 40.55
N TRP A 9 18.14 -8.59 40.46
CA TRP A 9 17.23 -7.86 39.57
C TRP A 9 17.56 -8.07 38.10
N LEU A 10 18.84 -8.19 37.73
CA LEU A 10 19.25 -8.55 36.36
C LEU A 10 18.74 -9.95 35.97
N SER A 11 18.99 -10.97 36.80
CA SER A 11 18.54 -12.35 36.50
C SER A 11 17.01 -12.46 36.47
N LEU A 12 16.31 -11.77 37.37
CA LEU A 12 14.85 -11.75 37.36
C LEU A 12 14.33 -11.05 36.08
N GLY A 13 14.92 -9.93 35.68
CA GLY A 13 14.57 -9.23 34.45
C GLY A 13 14.71 -10.12 33.21
N GLN A 14 15.83 -10.84 33.09
CA GLN A 14 16.05 -11.80 32.00
C GLN A 14 15.02 -12.93 32.01
N ALA A 15 14.66 -13.46 33.19
CA ALA A 15 13.63 -14.48 33.31
C ALA A 15 12.24 -13.98 32.88
N HIS A 16 11.87 -12.75 33.22
CA HIS A 16 10.62 -12.14 32.76
C HIS A 16 10.64 -11.84 31.25
N GLN A 17 11.77 -11.37 30.70
CA GLN A 17 11.94 -11.12 29.27
C GLN A 17 11.80 -12.41 28.46
N ASN A 18 12.48 -13.49 28.87
CA ASN A 18 12.38 -14.80 28.23
C ASN A 18 10.97 -15.40 28.31
N ALA A 19 10.17 -14.98 29.30
CA ALA A 19 8.77 -15.39 29.46
C ALA A 19 7.77 -14.45 28.74
N GLY A 20 8.24 -13.47 27.95
CA GLY A 20 7.40 -12.50 27.25
C GLY A 20 6.71 -11.48 28.16
N ARG A 21 7.09 -11.38 29.44
CA ARG A 21 6.53 -10.44 30.40
C ARG A 21 7.31 -9.12 30.39
N SER A 22 7.18 -8.37 29.29
CA SER A 22 8.00 -7.19 29.00
C SER A 22 7.87 -6.07 30.05
N ILE A 23 6.67 -5.86 30.62
CA ILE A 23 6.49 -4.85 31.68
C ILE A 23 7.26 -5.23 32.95
N ASP A 24 7.18 -6.48 33.39
CA ASP A 24 7.90 -6.95 34.57
C ASP A 24 9.42 -6.90 34.36
N ALA A 25 9.88 -7.29 33.16
CA ALA A 25 11.29 -7.23 32.79
C ALA A 25 11.82 -5.79 32.86
N MET A 26 11.06 -4.82 32.32
CA MET A 26 11.37 -3.39 32.41
C MET A 26 11.51 -2.93 33.87
N LEU A 27 10.58 -3.32 34.75
CA LEU A 27 10.61 -2.95 36.16
C LEU A 27 11.85 -3.52 36.86
N CYS A 28 12.18 -4.78 36.58
CA CYS A 28 13.38 -5.44 37.12
C CYS A 28 14.66 -4.75 36.65
N TYR A 29 14.78 -4.46 35.34
CA TYR A 29 15.95 -3.77 34.80
C TYR A 29 16.10 -2.35 35.34
N ARG A 30 15.00 -1.60 35.51
CA ARG A 30 15.04 -0.29 36.18
C ARG A 30 15.54 -0.39 37.61
N GLN A 31 15.14 -1.44 38.34
CA GLN A 31 15.61 -1.66 39.70
C GLN A 31 17.09 -2.05 39.73
N ALA A 32 17.56 -2.87 38.79
CA ALA A 32 18.99 -3.16 38.62
C ALA A 32 19.80 -1.88 38.32
N LEU A 33 19.27 -0.97 37.49
CA LEU A 33 19.92 0.32 37.20
C LEU A 33 19.94 1.29 38.39
N LYS A 34 19.01 1.18 39.35
CA LYS A 34 19.10 1.96 40.61
C LYS A 34 20.32 1.51 41.42
N SER A 35 20.61 0.22 41.46
CA SER A 35 21.79 -0.34 42.15
C SER A 35 23.08 -0.10 41.38
N ASN A 36 23.03 -0.10 40.03
CA ASN A 36 24.17 0.22 39.18
C ASN A 36 23.74 0.96 37.89
N ARG A 37 23.81 2.30 37.92
CA ARG A 37 23.43 3.17 36.80
C ARG A 37 24.27 3.00 35.53
N HIS A 38 25.48 2.43 35.63
CA HIS A 38 26.42 2.27 34.51
C HIS A 38 26.41 0.86 33.92
N ALA A 39 25.48 0.00 34.33
CA ALA A 39 25.40 -1.38 33.86
C ALA A 39 24.99 -1.47 32.38
N VAL A 40 25.98 -1.53 31.49
CA VAL A 40 25.80 -1.61 30.03
C VAL A 40 24.86 -2.75 29.62
N ILE A 41 25.02 -3.93 30.21
CA ILE A 41 24.19 -5.11 29.90
C ILE A 41 22.71 -4.89 30.27
N VAL A 42 22.44 -4.20 31.40
CA VAL A 42 21.08 -3.89 31.81
C VAL A 42 20.48 -2.81 30.90
N GLN A 43 21.25 -1.78 30.54
CA GLN A 43 20.79 -0.77 29.57
C GLN A 43 20.48 -1.38 28.21
N PHE A 44 21.29 -2.34 27.75
CA PHE A 44 21.05 -3.09 26.52
C PHE A 44 19.72 -3.85 26.55
N HIS A 45 19.50 -4.68 27.59
CA HIS A 45 18.26 -5.45 27.72
C HIS A 45 17.03 -4.55 27.99
N LEU A 46 17.20 -3.43 28.70
CA LEU A 46 16.14 -2.44 28.84
C LEU A 46 15.73 -1.89 27.46
N GLY A 47 16.68 -1.63 26.57
CA GLY A 47 16.40 -1.21 25.20
C GLY A 47 15.62 -2.26 24.41
N GLU A 48 16.00 -3.54 24.51
CA GLU A 48 15.25 -4.65 23.88
C GLU A 48 13.80 -4.70 24.38
N VAL A 49 13.60 -4.63 25.69
CA VAL A 49 12.27 -4.63 26.30
C VAL A 49 11.44 -3.41 25.88
N MET A 50 12.05 -2.23 25.76
CA MET A 50 11.34 -1.02 25.28
C MET A 50 10.91 -1.17 23.82
N ARG A 51 11.75 -1.76 22.96
CA ARG A 51 11.36 -2.10 21.58
C ARG A 51 10.16 -3.04 21.59
N ASP A 52 10.18 -4.10 22.38
CA ASP A 52 9.11 -5.11 22.42
C ASP A 52 7.79 -4.51 22.95
N LEU A 53 7.85 -3.43 23.73
CA LEU A 53 6.71 -2.62 24.17
C LEU A 53 6.25 -1.57 23.14
N GLY A 54 6.87 -1.49 21.96
CA GLY A 54 6.61 -0.46 20.94
C GLY A 54 7.14 0.93 21.31
N ARG A 55 7.93 1.06 22.38
CA ARG A 55 8.50 2.31 22.89
C ARG A 55 9.84 2.60 22.24
N ARG A 56 9.78 2.95 20.96
CA ARG A 56 10.93 3.17 20.08
C ARG A 56 11.95 4.18 20.61
N ASP A 57 11.50 5.36 21.05
CA ASP A 57 12.41 6.42 21.51
C ASP A 57 13.13 6.03 22.81
N ASP A 58 12.43 5.33 23.72
CA ASP A 58 13.03 4.82 24.95
C ASP A 58 14.06 3.71 24.66
N ALA A 59 13.82 2.88 23.65
CA ALA A 59 14.78 1.86 23.21
C ALA A 59 16.07 2.50 22.68
N VAL A 60 15.94 3.50 21.80
CA VAL A 60 17.07 4.30 21.30
C VAL A 60 17.84 4.95 22.44
N ALA A 61 17.14 5.57 23.41
CA ALA A 61 17.77 6.21 24.56
C ALA A 61 18.55 5.21 25.43
N ALA A 62 18.00 4.03 25.70
CA ALA A 62 18.66 3.01 26.51
C ALA A 62 19.92 2.46 25.84
N TRP A 63 19.89 2.16 24.53
CA TRP A 63 21.08 1.72 23.80
C TRP A 63 22.13 2.83 23.65
N ALA A 64 21.70 4.08 23.44
CA ALA A 64 22.61 5.23 23.43
C ALA A 64 23.29 5.42 24.78
N GLU A 65 22.56 5.24 25.90
CA GLU A 65 23.12 5.29 27.25
C GLU A 65 24.15 4.17 27.48
N ALA A 66 23.84 2.94 27.04
CA ALA A 66 24.79 1.82 27.05
C ALA A 66 26.10 2.19 26.33
N LEU A 67 26.00 2.85 25.17
CA LEU A 67 27.14 3.28 24.36
C LEU A 67 27.91 4.49 24.92
N LYS A 68 27.31 5.29 25.80
CA LYS A 68 28.07 6.32 26.56
C LYS A 68 29.04 5.67 27.53
N TRP A 69 28.63 4.60 28.20
CA TRP A 69 29.45 3.89 29.18
C TRP A 69 30.43 2.90 28.53
N GLN A 70 30.02 2.25 27.45
CA GLN A 70 30.90 1.38 26.66
C GLN A 70 30.70 1.66 25.16
N PRO A 71 31.49 2.59 24.58
CA PRO A 71 31.38 2.99 23.17
C PRO A 71 31.57 1.86 22.15
N GLN A 72 32.15 0.73 22.58
CA GLN A 72 32.45 -0.44 21.76
C GLN A 72 31.50 -1.63 22.03
N HIS A 73 30.38 -1.40 22.71
CA HIS A 73 29.40 -2.48 22.96
C HIS A 73 28.64 -2.84 21.67
N VAL A 74 29.16 -3.83 20.94
CA VAL A 74 28.66 -4.26 19.62
C VAL A 74 27.14 -4.57 19.61
N PRO A 75 26.56 -5.29 20.58
CA PRO A 75 25.11 -5.55 20.59
C PRO A 75 24.29 -4.26 20.61
N SER A 76 24.71 -3.25 21.39
CA SER A 76 24.03 -1.94 21.42
C SER A 76 24.22 -1.15 20.12
N LEU A 77 25.38 -1.24 19.47
CA LEU A 77 25.60 -0.60 18.16
C LEU A 77 24.65 -1.17 17.10
N VAL A 78 24.53 -2.50 17.02
CA VAL A 78 23.65 -3.17 16.07
C VAL A 78 22.18 -2.89 16.38
N ALA A 79 21.77 -2.99 17.65
CA ALA A 79 20.38 -2.74 18.04
C ALA A 79 19.96 -1.29 17.79
N LEU A 80 20.83 -0.33 18.11
CA LEU A 80 20.62 1.08 17.80
C LEU A 80 20.55 1.32 16.28
N GLY A 81 21.47 0.71 15.51
CA GLY A 81 21.46 0.78 14.05
C GLY A 81 20.16 0.24 13.43
N ASN A 82 19.69 -0.93 13.88
CA ASN A 82 18.43 -1.53 13.44
C ASN A 82 17.26 -0.60 13.70
N MET A 83 17.18 -0.07 14.92
CA MET A 83 16.10 0.83 15.30
C MET A 83 16.13 2.09 14.44
N LEU A 84 17.27 2.78 14.34
CA LEU A 84 17.42 3.98 13.50
C LEU A 84 16.99 3.72 12.05
N ARG A 85 17.40 2.60 11.46
CA ARG A 85 17.02 2.17 10.11
C ARG A 85 15.50 2.03 9.98
N GLU A 86 14.83 1.36 10.91
CA GLU A 86 13.37 1.19 10.88
C GLU A 86 12.59 2.52 10.91
N GLY A 87 13.20 3.62 11.38
CA GLY A 87 12.56 4.95 11.40
C GLY A 87 13.05 5.89 10.32
N GLY A 88 13.80 5.37 9.36
CA GLY A 88 14.30 6.16 8.23
C GLY A 88 15.52 7.04 8.53
N ALA A 89 16.15 6.92 9.70
CA ALA A 89 17.40 7.59 10.02
C ALA A 89 18.59 6.81 9.41
N TRP A 90 18.59 6.71 8.08
CA TRP A 90 19.44 5.81 7.30
C TRP A 90 20.94 6.06 7.51
N LEU A 91 21.38 7.32 7.48
CA LEU A 91 22.80 7.67 7.64
C LEU A 91 23.31 7.41 9.07
N ASP A 92 22.48 7.69 10.07
CA ASP A 92 22.81 7.43 11.47
C ASP A 92 22.89 5.92 11.76
N ALA A 93 21.97 5.14 11.17
CA ALA A 93 22.02 3.69 11.22
C ALA A 93 23.33 3.16 10.60
N ALA A 94 23.66 3.63 9.38
CA ALA A 94 24.89 3.28 8.70
C ALA A 94 26.14 3.60 9.53
N ALA A 95 26.15 4.73 10.25
CA ALA A 95 27.24 5.08 11.17
C ALA A 95 27.39 4.08 12.31
N GLN A 96 26.30 3.61 12.92
CA GLN A 96 26.39 2.59 13.99
C GLN A 96 26.86 1.23 13.46
N TYR A 97 26.40 0.80 12.28
CA TYR A 97 26.87 -0.44 11.69
C TYR A 97 28.35 -0.39 11.31
N ARG A 98 28.83 0.74 10.76
CA ARG A 98 30.28 0.92 10.49
C ARG A 98 31.11 0.84 11.77
N ARG A 99 30.62 1.41 12.88
CA ARG A 99 31.28 1.27 14.19
C ARG A 99 31.30 -0.18 14.66
N ALA A 100 30.22 -0.94 14.47
CA ALA A 100 30.17 -2.36 14.81
C ALA A 100 31.15 -3.18 13.95
N LEU A 101 31.21 -2.92 12.64
CA LEU A 101 32.11 -3.59 11.70
C LEU A 101 33.58 -3.24 11.90
N ALA A 102 33.88 -2.06 12.45
CA ALA A 102 35.25 -1.70 12.85
C ALA A 102 35.75 -2.52 14.06
N LEU A 103 34.84 -3.07 14.86
CA LEU A 103 35.14 -3.91 16.02
C LEU A 103 35.11 -5.40 15.68
N ASP A 104 34.17 -5.80 14.83
CA ASP A 104 34.07 -7.15 14.27
C ASP A 104 33.71 -7.08 12.79
N THR A 105 34.72 -7.26 11.93
CA THR A 105 34.60 -7.16 10.47
C THR A 105 33.75 -8.27 9.85
N ARG A 106 33.44 -9.34 10.59
CA ARG A 106 32.69 -10.50 10.08
C ARG A 106 31.29 -10.59 10.67
N LEU A 107 30.73 -9.49 11.18
CA LEU A 107 29.41 -9.46 11.78
C LEU A 107 28.29 -9.38 10.71
N PRO A 108 27.60 -10.48 10.36
CA PRO A 108 26.72 -10.51 9.20
C PRO A 108 25.49 -9.60 9.36
N ALA A 109 24.96 -9.50 10.59
CA ALA A 109 23.86 -8.61 10.91
C ALA A 109 24.20 -7.13 10.69
N ALA A 110 25.43 -6.70 11.05
CA ALA A 110 25.87 -5.32 10.84
C ALA A 110 26.17 -5.03 9.37
N ARG A 111 26.78 -5.98 8.64
CA ARG A 111 27.04 -5.83 7.20
C ARG A 111 25.74 -5.69 6.41
N ARG A 112 24.76 -6.55 6.69
CA ARG A 112 23.41 -6.47 6.12
C ARG A 112 22.71 -5.16 6.49
N GLY A 113 22.70 -4.82 7.77
CA GLY A 113 22.09 -3.59 8.26
C GLY A 113 22.69 -2.34 7.58
N LEU A 114 24.02 -2.32 7.39
CA LEU A 114 24.71 -1.26 6.66
C LEU A 114 24.24 -1.20 5.20
N ALA A 115 24.22 -2.32 4.49
CA ALA A 115 23.79 -2.37 3.09
C ALA A 115 22.35 -1.87 2.92
N LEU A 116 21.43 -2.30 3.79
CA LEU A 116 20.03 -1.84 3.79
C LEU A 116 19.89 -0.35 4.16
N ALA A 117 20.69 0.14 5.11
CA ALA A 117 20.71 1.54 5.48
C ALA A 117 21.23 2.42 4.32
N LEU A 118 22.27 1.99 3.63
CA LEU A 118 22.80 2.68 2.44
C LEU A 118 21.79 2.68 1.29
N LEU A 119 21.10 1.56 1.05
CA LEU A 119 20.03 1.47 0.06
C LEU A 119 18.89 2.44 0.39
N GLY A 120 18.46 2.50 1.66
CA GLY A 120 17.45 3.43 2.14
C GLY A 120 17.86 4.91 2.02
N ALA A 121 19.17 5.19 2.16
CA ALA A 121 19.74 6.52 1.94
C ALA A 121 19.88 6.88 0.44
N GLY A 122 19.62 5.95 -0.48
CA GLY A 122 19.79 6.15 -1.92
C GLY A 122 21.24 6.05 -2.40
N ASP A 123 22.14 5.46 -1.61
CA ASP A 123 23.54 5.25 -2.00
C ASP A 123 23.66 4.03 -2.92
N ALA A 124 24.08 4.25 -4.17
CA ALA A 124 24.24 3.21 -5.17
C ALA A 124 25.30 2.15 -4.80
N ASN A 125 26.26 2.47 -3.92
CA ASN A 125 27.25 1.50 -3.46
C ASN A 125 26.60 0.35 -2.65
N ALA A 126 25.39 0.56 -2.13
CA ALA A 126 24.62 -0.49 -1.46
C ALA A 126 24.43 -1.74 -2.33
N TYR A 127 24.24 -1.57 -3.66
CA TYR A 127 24.01 -2.69 -4.56
C TYR A 127 25.22 -3.61 -4.72
N ALA A 128 26.44 -3.06 -4.65
CA ALA A 128 27.66 -3.86 -4.67
C ALA A 128 27.76 -4.72 -3.41
N GLU A 129 27.55 -4.12 -2.23
CA GLU A 129 27.54 -4.85 -0.95
C GLU A 129 26.44 -5.90 -0.89
N LEU A 130 25.24 -5.58 -1.38
CA LEU A 130 24.14 -6.54 -1.48
C LEU A 130 24.48 -7.69 -2.43
N SER A 131 25.15 -7.42 -3.55
CA SER A 131 25.59 -8.46 -4.48
C SER A 131 26.56 -9.43 -3.81
N GLU A 132 27.55 -8.93 -3.06
CA GLU A 132 28.47 -9.78 -2.32
C GLU A 132 27.77 -10.58 -1.21
N LEU A 133 26.84 -9.97 -0.49
CA LEU A 133 26.07 -10.66 0.56
C LEU A 133 25.22 -11.81 0.00
N ILE A 134 24.62 -11.61 -1.17
CA ILE A 134 23.82 -12.64 -1.86
C ILE A 134 24.69 -13.81 -2.33
N GLU A 135 25.94 -13.57 -2.74
CA GLU A 135 26.89 -14.63 -3.12
C GLU A 135 27.34 -15.47 -1.91
N VAL A 136 27.44 -14.87 -0.72
CA VAL A 136 27.88 -15.55 0.50
C VAL A 136 26.74 -16.32 1.18
N ASP A 137 25.56 -15.71 1.32
CA ASP A 137 24.39 -16.30 1.95
C ASP A 137 23.09 -15.79 1.29
N ALA A 138 22.88 -16.35 0.11
CA ALA A 138 21.70 -16.19 -0.73
C ALA A 138 20.39 -16.26 0.04
N THR A 139 20.23 -17.31 0.84
CA THR A 139 18.98 -17.67 1.50
C THR A 139 18.61 -16.65 2.56
N THR A 140 19.53 -16.30 3.45
CA THR A 140 19.20 -15.41 4.57
C THR A 140 18.89 -14.00 4.10
N LEU A 141 19.51 -13.51 3.02
CA LEU A 141 19.19 -12.18 2.49
C LEU A 141 17.94 -12.19 1.60
N ALA A 142 17.69 -13.26 0.84
CA ALA A 142 16.51 -13.36 0.00
C ALA A 142 15.20 -13.57 0.80
N ASP A 143 15.28 -14.20 1.97
CA ASP A 143 14.17 -14.33 2.92
C ASP A 143 13.88 -13.04 3.72
N ASP A 144 14.75 -12.04 3.62
CA ASP A 144 14.65 -10.81 4.40
C ASP A 144 13.56 -9.87 3.82
N SER A 145 12.46 -9.71 4.56
CA SER A 145 11.36 -8.82 4.17
C SER A 145 11.77 -7.36 4.06
N ASP A 146 12.74 -6.92 4.87
CA ASP A 146 13.22 -5.55 4.84
C ASP A 146 14.08 -5.31 3.61
N PHE A 147 14.85 -6.30 3.17
CA PHE A 147 15.58 -6.24 1.91
C PHE A 147 14.62 -6.10 0.73
N ALA A 148 13.62 -6.98 0.62
CA ALA A 148 12.64 -6.91 -0.46
C ALA A 148 11.87 -5.57 -0.46
N THR A 149 11.50 -5.07 0.72
CA THR A 149 10.80 -3.79 0.88
C THR A 149 11.69 -2.60 0.50
N ALA A 150 12.94 -2.58 0.97
CA ALA A 150 13.89 -1.52 0.63
C ALA A 150 14.17 -1.50 -0.88
N LEU A 151 14.38 -2.68 -1.48
CA LEU A 151 14.60 -2.81 -2.92
C LEU A 151 13.36 -2.39 -3.73
N ALA A 152 12.15 -2.71 -3.26
CA ALA A 152 10.89 -2.30 -3.90
C ALA A 152 10.71 -0.76 -3.90
N ARG A 153 11.17 -0.08 -2.86
CA ARG A 153 11.11 1.39 -2.72
C ARG A 153 12.25 2.10 -3.46
N ALA A 154 13.39 1.45 -3.63
CA ALA A 154 14.52 2.02 -4.33
C ALA A 154 14.15 2.35 -5.80
N PRO A 155 14.58 3.51 -6.32
CA PRO A 155 14.31 3.88 -7.70
C PRO A 155 14.89 2.86 -8.67
N ASP A 156 14.37 2.82 -9.89
CA ASP A 156 14.92 1.99 -10.95
C ASP A 156 16.29 2.54 -11.39
N SER A 157 17.32 1.70 -11.33
CA SER A 157 18.71 2.05 -11.66
C SER A 157 19.43 0.87 -12.32
N PRO A 158 20.51 1.10 -13.08
CA PRO A 158 21.32 0.01 -13.65
C PRO A 158 21.81 -1.00 -12.60
N GLU A 159 22.20 -0.52 -11.42
CA GLU A 159 22.71 -1.33 -10.32
C GLU A 159 21.60 -2.21 -9.70
N LYS A 160 20.39 -1.65 -9.52
CA LYS A 160 19.21 -2.43 -9.11
C LYS A 160 18.89 -3.52 -10.11
N ARG A 161 18.96 -3.22 -11.40
CA ARG A 161 18.69 -4.17 -12.47
C ARG A 161 19.74 -5.29 -12.52
N ASP A 162 21.02 -4.97 -12.34
CA ASP A 162 22.08 -6.00 -12.24
C ASP A 162 21.85 -6.91 -11.03
N LEU A 163 21.52 -6.34 -9.87
CA LEU A 163 21.21 -7.11 -8.67
C LEU A 163 20.02 -8.06 -8.90
N LEU A 164 18.91 -7.56 -9.45
CA LEU A 164 17.73 -8.39 -9.75
C LEU A 164 18.03 -9.47 -10.81
N GLU A 165 18.88 -9.16 -11.79
CA GLU A 165 19.34 -10.10 -12.79
C GLU A 165 20.15 -11.23 -12.16
N ARG A 166 21.08 -10.93 -11.24
CA ARG A 166 21.84 -11.92 -10.47
C ARG A 166 20.90 -12.82 -9.65
N ILE A 167 19.98 -12.22 -8.90
CA ILE A 167 18.99 -12.94 -8.09
C ILE A 167 18.17 -13.89 -8.95
N SER A 168 17.78 -13.48 -10.16
CA SER A 168 16.98 -14.30 -11.07
C SER A 168 17.64 -15.62 -11.50
N ARG A 169 18.99 -15.70 -11.44
CA ARG A 169 19.78 -16.87 -11.85
C ARG A 169 20.06 -17.85 -10.73
N MET A 170 19.76 -17.49 -9.49
CA MET A 170 20.06 -18.32 -8.33
C MET A 170 19.08 -19.50 -8.25
N ASP A 171 19.61 -20.68 -7.95
CA ASP A 171 18.82 -21.90 -7.77
C ASP A 171 18.45 -22.14 -6.31
N GLY A 172 17.14 -22.23 -6.06
CA GLY A 172 16.59 -22.51 -4.73
C GLY A 172 16.77 -21.37 -3.74
N ALA A 173 15.71 -20.64 -3.45
CA ALA A 173 15.60 -19.90 -2.22
C ALA A 173 14.12 -19.76 -1.88
N ALA A 174 13.76 -20.06 -0.64
CA ALA A 174 12.68 -19.29 -0.05
C ALA A 174 13.12 -17.83 -0.22
N ALA A 175 12.45 -17.15 -1.13
CA ALA A 175 12.76 -15.79 -1.48
C ALA A 175 11.42 -15.09 -1.34
N SER A 176 11.46 -14.01 -0.56
CA SER A 176 10.30 -13.23 -0.18
C SER A 176 9.34 -13.10 -1.37
N PRO A 177 8.03 -13.32 -1.20
CA PRO A 177 7.06 -13.16 -2.29
C PRO A 177 7.23 -11.84 -3.05
N LEU A 178 7.57 -10.78 -2.32
CA LEU A 178 7.85 -9.47 -2.88
C LEU A 178 9.14 -9.46 -3.73
N LEU A 179 10.21 -10.12 -3.28
CA LEU A 179 11.45 -10.23 -4.04
C LEU A 179 11.24 -11.00 -5.35
N HIS A 180 10.48 -12.10 -5.31
CA HIS A 180 10.06 -12.82 -6.51
C HIS A 180 9.32 -11.91 -7.49
N ALA A 181 8.36 -11.13 -6.98
CA ALA A 181 7.61 -10.19 -7.79
C ALA A 181 8.52 -9.13 -8.44
N LEU A 182 9.51 -8.59 -7.72
CA LEU A 182 10.48 -7.63 -8.27
C LEU A 182 11.35 -8.24 -9.39
N VAL A 183 11.78 -9.49 -9.23
CA VAL A 183 12.55 -10.21 -10.26
C VAL A 183 11.70 -10.43 -11.52
N ILE A 184 10.43 -10.80 -11.36
CA ILE A 184 9.49 -10.98 -12.48
C ILE A 184 9.19 -9.64 -13.17
N GLU A 185 8.99 -8.56 -12.40
CA GLU A 185 8.82 -7.21 -12.92
C GLU A 185 10.02 -6.76 -13.77
N HIS A 186 11.24 -6.98 -13.27
CA HIS A 186 12.47 -6.71 -14.01
C HIS A 186 12.56 -7.52 -15.30
N ALA A 187 12.27 -8.82 -15.24
CA ALA A 187 12.27 -9.68 -16.44
C ALA A 187 11.26 -9.19 -17.49
N ALA A 188 10.06 -8.77 -17.06
CA ALA A 188 9.02 -8.25 -17.94
C ALA A 188 9.34 -6.86 -18.53
N GLY A 189 10.13 -6.05 -17.83
CA GLY A 189 10.56 -4.71 -18.26
C GLY A 189 11.86 -4.69 -19.07
N SER A 190 12.63 -5.79 -19.09
CA SER A 190 13.89 -5.86 -19.83
C SER A 190 13.65 -5.65 -21.33
N ASN A 191 14.48 -4.78 -21.94
CA ASN A 191 14.32 -4.26 -23.30
C ASN A 191 14.67 -5.31 -24.37
N SER A 192 14.00 -6.46 -24.34
CA SER A 192 14.07 -7.43 -25.40
C SER A 192 13.12 -6.96 -26.51
N ASN A 193 13.64 -6.81 -27.73
CA ASN A 193 12.81 -6.56 -28.91
C ASN A 193 11.89 -7.76 -29.24
N ASP A 194 12.01 -8.87 -28.49
CA ASP A 194 11.27 -10.10 -28.69
C ASP A 194 10.28 -10.36 -27.53
N ARG A 195 9.01 -10.05 -27.78
CA ARG A 195 7.92 -10.36 -26.84
C ARG A 195 7.85 -11.84 -26.47
N HIS A 196 8.27 -12.75 -27.37
CA HIS A 196 8.26 -14.19 -27.08
C HIS A 196 9.30 -14.54 -26.03
N SER A 197 10.55 -14.08 -26.19
CA SER A 197 11.62 -14.24 -25.19
C SER A 197 11.24 -13.68 -23.82
N THR A 198 10.65 -12.47 -23.77
CA THR A 198 10.19 -11.87 -22.51
C THR A 198 9.12 -12.73 -21.84
N ARG A 199 8.14 -13.22 -22.62
CA ARG A 199 7.08 -14.10 -22.11
C ARG A 199 7.65 -15.40 -21.54
N GLU A 200 8.52 -16.08 -22.28
CA GLU A 200 9.12 -17.33 -21.85
C GLU A 200 10.00 -17.17 -20.60
N ARG A 201 10.72 -16.05 -20.50
CA ARG A 201 11.49 -15.71 -19.30
C ARG A 201 10.60 -15.52 -18.08
N VAL A 202 9.50 -14.76 -18.21
CA VAL A 202 8.54 -14.57 -17.13
C VAL A 202 7.91 -15.91 -16.73
N ARG A 203 7.50 -16.73 -17.69
CA ARG A 203 6.89 -18.04 -17.42
C ARG A 203 7.80 -18.97 -16.61
N ARG A 204 9.08 -19.08 -16.97
CA ARG A 204 10.06 -19.86 -16.20
C ARG A 204 10.22 -19.39 -14.76
N LEU A 205 10.10 -18.09 -14.51
CA LEU A 205 10.13 -17.55 -13.14
C LEU A 205 8.83 -17.88 -12.39
N LEU A 206 7.68 -17.79 -13.06
CA LEU A 206 6.38 -18.15 -12.50
C LEU A 206 6.31 -19.63 -12.09
N ASP A 207 6.88 -20.54 -12.89
CA ASP A 207 6.89 -21.98 -12.62
C ASP A 207 7.68 -22.35 -11.34
N ARG A 208 8.58 -21.47 -10.90
CA ARG A 208 9.39 -21.62 -9.68
C ARG A 208 8.76 -20.90 -8.47
N LEU A 209 7.64 -20.19 -8.65
CA LEU A 209 6.99 -19.48 -7.57
C LEU A 209 6.33 -20.46 -6.59
N PRO A 210 6.56 -20.31 -5.27
CA PRO A 210 5.70 -20.96 -4.29
C PRO A 210 4.27 -20.40 -4.36
N SER A 211 3.35 -21.00 -3.62
CA SER A 211 2.03 -20.39 -3.43
C SER A 211 2.18 -19.05 -2.71
N ILE A 212 1.85 -17.97 -3.41
CA ILE A 212 1.87 -16.60 -2.87
C ILE A 212 0.45 -16.13 -2.58
N ASP A 213 0.27 -15.53 -1.41
CA ASP A 213 -0.93 -14.86 -0.94
C ASP A 213 -0.66 -13.41 -0.46
N ASP A 214 0.59 -12.95 -0.51
CA ASP A 214 0.94 -11.54 -0.27
C ASP A 214 0.32 -10.62 -1.35
N PRO A 215 -0.56 -9.66 -1.00
CA PRO A 215 -1.26 -8.83 -1.98
C PRO A 215 -0.33 -7.96 -2.82
N GLU A 216 0.74 -7.43 -2.24
CA GLU A 216 1.67 -6.55 -2.95
C GLU A 216 2.49 -7.33 -3.97
N ALA A 217 2.99 -8.52 -3.62
CA ALA A 217 3.62 -9.44 -4.54
C ALA A 217 2.67 -9.84 -5.69
N LEU A 218 1.44 -10.23 -5.37
CA LEU A 218 0.44 -10.61 -6.38
C LEU A 218 0.13 -9.47 -7.34
N ARG A 219 -0.04 -8.26 -6.83
CA ARG A 219 -0.29 -7.04 -7.64
C ARG A 219 0.83 -6.81 -8.65
N ARG A 220 2.07 -6.85 -8.17
CA ARG A 220 3.28 -6.64 -8.98
C ARG A 220 3.45 -7.71 -10.06
N ILE A 221 3.27 -8.98 -9.69
CA ILE A 221 3.28 -10.10 -10.64
C ILE A 221 2.20 -9.88 -11.69
N ALA A 222 0.98 -9.51 -11.31
CA ALA A 222 -0.11 -9.30 -12.25
C ALA A 222 0.17 -8.19 -13.28
N VAL A 223 0.83 -7.09 -12.87
CA VAL A 223 1.29 -6.05 -13.80
C VAL A 223 2.40 -6.57 -14.72
N ALA A 224 3.37 -7.30 -14.17
CA ALA A 224 4.48 -7.86 -14.94
C ALA A 224 3.99 -8.88 -15.99
N THR A 225 3.07 -9.77 -15.63
CA THR A 225 2.48 -10.75 -16.54
C THR A 225 1.65 -10.08 -17.61
N ALA A 226 0.89 -9.03 -17.28
CA ALA A 226 0.18 -8.24 -18.28
C ALA A 226 1.13 -7.58 -19.29
N ARG A 227 2.30 -7.08 -18.85
CA ARG A 227 3.34 -6.53 -19.75
C ARG A 227 3.95 -7.59 -20.66
N ALA A 228 4.19 -8.79 -20.13
CA ALA A 228 4.68 -9.94 -20.89
C ALA A 228 3.62 -10.55 -21.82
N GLY A 229 2.39 -10.05 -21.78
CA GLY A 229 1.26 -10.58 -22.54
C GLY A 229 0.79 -11.95 -22.05
N GLU A 230 1.08 -12.31 -20.79
CA GLU A 230 0.49 -13.45 -20.11
C GLU A 230 -0.97 -13.13 -19.74
N GLY A 231 -1.77 -14.18 -19.55
CA GLY A 231 -3.22 -14.06 -19.27
C GLY A 231 -3.56 -13.33 -17.96
N ARG A 232 -4.85 -13.21 -17.66
CA ARG A 232 -5.35 -12.48 -16.48
C ARG A 232 -5.34 -13.25 -15.15
N ALA A 233 -4.84 -14.49 -15.14
CA ALA A 233 -4.90 -15.37 -13.97
C ALA A 233 -4.32 -14.73 -12.70
N TRP A 234 -3.24 -13.96 -12.80
CA TRP A 234 -2.64 -13.27 -11.65
C TRP A 234 -3.46 -12.06 -11.19
N ALA A 235 -4.11 -11.35 -12.11
CA ALA A 235 -5.04 -10.28 -11.77
C ALA A 235 -6.28 -10.82 -11.03
N GLU A 236 -6.80 -11.97 -11.47
CA GLU A 236 -7.91 -12.68 -10.83
C GLU A 236 -7.52 -13.20 -9.44
N LYS A 237 -6.34 -13.81 -9.32
CA LYS A 237 -5.81 -14.25 -8.02
C LYS A 237 -5.64 -13.09 -7.04
N TYR A 238 -5.05 -11.98 -7.50
CA TYR A 238 -4.93 -10.75 -6.71
C TYR A 238 -6.31 -10.22 -6.27
N ALA A 239 -7.27 -10.17 -7.20
CA ALA A 239 -8.63 -9.71 -6.94
C ALA A 239 -9.33 -10.57 -5.87
N MET A 240 -9.20 -11.90 -5.97
CA MET A 240 -9.74 -12.83 -4.96
C MET A 240 -9.12 -12.63 -3.58
N VAL A 241 -7.80 -12.46 -3.49
CA VAL A 241 -7.11 -12.23 -2.22
C VAL A 241 -7.53 -10.90 -1.59
N CYS A 242 -7.63 -9.82 -2.38
CA CYS A 242 -8.12 -8.54 -1.88
C CYS A 242 -9.55 -8.65 -1.37
N ALA A 243 -10.44 -9.31 -2.12
CA ALA A 243 -11.81 -9.53 -1.69
C ALA A 243 -11.89 -10.37 -0.41
N ALA A 244 -11.11 -11.45 -0.29
CA ALA A 244 -11.11 -12.29 0.91
C ALA A 244 -10.63 -11.54 2.17
N ARG A 245 -9.66 -10.61 2.02
CA ARG A 245 -9.05 -9.88 3.15
C ARG A 245 -9.76 -8.58 3.51
N HIS A 246 -10.40 -7.93 2.54
CA HIS A 246 -10.91 -6.55 2.69
C HIS A 246 -12.38 -6.39 2.28
N ALA A 247 -13.09 -7.45 1.89
CA ALA A 247 -14.54 -7.36 1.75
C ALA A 247 -15.16 -7.02 3.11
N GLN A 248 -16.09 -6.06 3.08
CA GLN A 248 -16.90 -5.74 4.24
C GLN A 248 -17.73 -6.98 4.62
N PRO A 249 -17.74 -7.41 5.90
CA PRO A 249 -18.50 -8.59 6.34
C PRO A 249 -20.01 -8.42 6.18
N VAL A 250 -20.48 -7.17 6.19
CA VAL A 250 -21.84 -6.79 5.78
C VAL A 250 -21.72 -6.14 4.39
N PRO A 251 -22.41 -6.65 3.36
CA PRO A 251 -22.46 -5.96 2.09
C PRO A 251 -22.91 -4.52 2.33
N LEU A 252 -22.17 -3.54 1.83
CA LEU A 252 -22.71 -2.20 1.61
C LEU A 252 -23.93 -2.38 0.71
N GLN A 253 -25.12 -2.47 1.31
CA GLN A 253 -26.35 -2.31 0.56
C GLN A 253 -26.41 -0.84 0.24
N TRP A 254 -25.97 -0.51 -0.98
CA TRP A 254 -25.94 0.86 -1.42
C TRP A 254 -27.33 1.46 -1.27
N PRO A 255 -27.47 2.57 -0.53
CA PRO A 255 -28.73 3.27 -0.43
C PRO A 255 -29.29 3.58 -1.83
N ARG A 256 -30.62 3.74 -1.95
CA ARG A 256 -31.26 4.35 -3.11
C ARG A 256 -30.50 5.60 -3.53
N ARG A 257 -30.31 5.77 -4.83
CA ARG A 257 -29.56 6.91 -5.36
C ARG A 257 -30.23 8.20 -4.89
N THR A 258 -29.47 9.05 -4.21
CA THR A 258 -30.01 10.30 -3.67
C THR A 258 -30.19 11.34 -4.77
N ALA A 259 -31.18 12.20 -4.63
CA ALA A 259 -31.66 13.19 -5.61
C ALA A 259 -30.60 13.86 -6.52
N GLY A 260 -31.00 14.11 -7.77
CA GLY A 260 -30.19 14.69 -8.86
C GLY A 260 -30.29 13.82 -10.12
N ASP A 261 -30.28 14.39 -11.33
CA ASP A 261 -30.42 13.61 -12.58
C ASP A 261 -29.09 13.05 -13.10
N ALA A 262 -28.00 13.75 -12.83
CA ALA A 262 -26.69 13.42 -13.38
C ALA A 262 -25.98 12.30 -12.62
N LEU A 263 -25.42 11.34 -13.36
CA LEU A 263 -24.65 10.22 -12.81
C LEU A 263 -23.36 10.73 -12.15
N ARG A 264 -23.10 10.35 -10.90
CA ARG A 264 -21.84 10.71 -10.22
C ARG A 264 -20.76 9.71 -10.58
N VAL A 265 -19.70 10.19 -11.22
CA VAL A 265 -18.65 9.35 -11.80
C VAL A 265 -17.28 9.75 -11.28
N THR A 266 -16.68 8.91 -10.46
CA THR A 266 -15.32 9.12 -9.95
C THR A 266 -14.29 8.41 -10.81
N TYR A 267 -13.25 9.13 -11.21
CA TYR A 267 -12.11 8.60 -11.96
C TYR A 267 -10.91 8.42 -11.02
N LEU A 268 -10.47 7.17 -10.81
CA LEU A 268 -9.18 6.89 -10.17
C LEU A 268 -8.08 6.97 -11.23
N ILE A 269 -7.06 7.80 -10.98
CA ILE A 269 -5.99 8.04 -11.96
C ILE A 269 -4.61 8.15 -11.30
N ALA A 270 -3.57 7.72 -12.00
CA ALA A 270 -2.17 7.89 -11.62
C ALA A 270 -1.46 8.76 -12.68
N PRO A 271 -1.46 10.10 -12.53
CA PRO A 271 -0.93 11.03 -13.53
C PRO A 271 0.55 10.84 -13.88
N GLY A 272 1.33 10.21 -13.00
CA GLY A 272 2.77 10.01 -13.17
C GLY A 272 3.16 9.02 -14.25
N SER A 273 2.21 8.28 -14.86
CA SER A 273 2.54 7.56 -16.09
C SER A 273 1.33 7.28 -16.99
N PRO A 274 1.55 7.03 -18.28
CA PRO A 274 0.49 6.89 -19.28
C PRO A 274 -0.56 5.83 -18.95
N ILE A 275 -1.79 6.10 -19.39
CA ILE A 275 -2.88 5.11 -19.41
C ILE A 275 -2.65 4.23 -20.64
N VAL A 276 -2.17 3.01 -20.43
CA VAL A 276 -1.89 2.07 -21.52
C VAL A 276 -3.08 1.14 -21.70
N MET A 277 -3.76 1.22 -22.84
CA MET A 277 -4.94 0.40 -23.16
C MET A 277 -5.03 0.14 -24.66
N GLY A 278 -5.42 -1.07 -25.06
CA GLY A 278 -5.52 -1.44 -26.48
C GLY A 278 -4.19 -1.32 -27.26
N GLY A 279 -3.05 -1.37 -26.58
CA GLY A 279 -1.73 -1.11 -27.17
C GLY A 279 -1.40 0.38 -27.38
N MET A 280 -2.30 1.29 -27.02
CA MET A 280 -2.10 2.74 -27.08
C MET A 280 -1.66 3.28 -25.73
N ALA A 281 -0.78 4.27 -25.73
CA ALA A 281 -0.42 5.04 -24.54
C ALA A 281 -1.12 6.40 -24.60
N VAL A 282 -2.03 6.66 -23.65
CA VAL A 282 -2.76 7.92 -23.54
C VAL A 282 -2.20 8.74 -22.39
N ASP A 283 -1.91 10.01 -22.65
CA ASP A 283 -1.51 10.97 -21.60
C ASP A 283 -2.67 11.16 -20.59
N PRO A 284 -2.43 10.97 -19.28
CA PRO A 284 -3.47 11.15 -18.26
C PRO A 284 -4.10 12.55 -18.29
N GLY A 285 -3.29 13.60 -18.53
CA GLY A 285 -3.77 14.96 -18.66
C GLY A 285 -4.70 15.14 -19.86
N ALA A 286 -4.31 14.64 -21.03
CA ALA A 286 -5.14 14.66 -22.24
C ALA A 286 -6.47 13.91 -22.04
N TYR A 287 -6.45 12.75 -21.38
CA TYR A 287 -7.68 12.03 -21.04
C TYR A 287 -8.58 12.87 -20.12
N LEU A 288 -8.01 13.46 -19.06
CA LEU A 288 -8.77 14.31 -18.13
C LEU A 288 -9.37 15.54 -18.83
N ARG A 289 -8.62 16.22 -19.71
CA ARG A 289 -9.08 17.42 -20.43
C ARG A 289 -10.11 17.12 -21.50
N ASN A 290 -9.97 16.00 -22.22
CA ASN A 290 -10.78 15.72 -23.41
C ASN A 290 -11.92 14.73 -23.17
N VAL A 291 -11.87 13.97 -22.07
CA VAL A 291 -12.96 13.07 -21.65
C VAL A 291 -13.65 13.63 -20.41
N VAL A 292 -12.92 13.74 -19.29
CA VAL A 292 -13.55 14.01 -17.98
C VAL A 292 -14.09 15.43 -17.86
N ALA A 293 -13.31 16.42 -18.27
CA ALA A 293 -13.69 17.82 -18.19
C ALA A 293 -14.91 18.15 -19.07
N ARG A 294 -15.09 17.43 -20.18
CA ARG A 294 -16.09 17.69 -21.22
C ARG A 294 -17.45 17.03 -20.99
N HIS A 295 -17.59 16.19 -19.96
CA HIS A 295 -18.88 15.59 -19.61
C HIS A 295 -19.96 16.66 -19.37
N PRO A 296 -21.13 16.58 -20.03
CA PRO A 296 -22.25 17.48 -19.76
C PRO A 296 -22.75 17.27 -18.33
N ARG A 297 -22.71 18.32 -17.50
CA ARG A 297 -22.90 18.26 -16.04
C ARG A 297 -24.31 17.84 -15.63
N GLU A 298 -25.27 18.07 -16.51
CA GLU A 298 -26.67 17.64 -16.39
C GLU A 298 -26.85 16.12 -16.53
N ARG A 299 -25.89 15.41 -17.16
CA ARG A 299 -25.94 13.95 -17.34
C ARG A 299 -24.87 13.23 -16.54
N VAL A 300 -23.69 13.82 -16.37
CA VAL A 300 -22.56 13.25 -15.63
C VAL A 300 -21.89 14.32 -14.76
N LEU A 301 -21.82 14.06 -13.45
CA LEU A 301 -21.07 14.84 -12.48
C LEU A 301 -19.76 14.12 -12.16
N PRO A 302 -18.63 14.49 -12.78
CA PRO A 302 -17.39 13.79 -12.54
C PRO A 302 -16.67 14.27 -11.27
N SER A 303 -15.85 13.39 -10.72
CA SER A 303 -14.79 13.68 -9.75
C SER A 303 -13.52 12.93 -10.11
N VAL A 304 -12.37 13.42 -9.64
CA VAL A 304 -11.05 12.82 -9.90
C VAL A 304 -10.36 12.52 -8.58
N LEU A 305 -9.81 11.32 -8.45
CA LEU A 305 -9.03 10.88 -7.30
C LEU A 305 -7.66 10.39 -7.77
N ILE A 306 -6.61 11.06 -7.31
CA ILE A 306 -5.22 10.78 -7.67
C ILE A 306 -4.66 9.70 -6.74
N VAL A 307 -4.20 8.60 -7.31
CA VAL A 307 -3.69 7.41 -6.59
C VAL A 307 -2.18 7.18 -6.81
N ASP A 308 -1.43 8.26 -6.99
CA ASP A 308 0.03 8.24 -6.95
C ASP A 308 0.53 9.52 -6.24
N ASN A 309 1.85 9.77 -6.26
CA ASN A 309 2.46 10.95 -5.65
C ASN A 309 2.56 12.14 -6.62
N SER A 310 1.94 12.04 -7.80
CA SER A 310 2.06 13.05 -8.86
C SER A 310 1.05 14.17 -8.67
N ARG A 311 1.33 15.31 -9.29
CA ARG A 311 0.40 16.45 -9.36
C ARG A 311 -0.07 16.64 -10.79
N LEU A 312 -1.28 17.16 -10.93
CA LEU A 312 -1.78 17.58 -12.24
C LEU A 312 -0.98 18.80 -12.73
N ASP A 313 -0.70 18.85 -14.03
CA ASP A 313 -0.16 20.04 -14.66
C ASP A 313 -1.19 21.20 -14.62
N GLY A 314 -0.71 22.43 -14.83
CA GLY A 314 -1.56 23.62 -14.75
C GLY A 314 -2.70 23.67 -15.79
N ALA A 315 -2.49 23.14 -17.00
CA ALA A 315 -3.51 23.11 -18.04
C ALA A 315 -4.64 22.12 -17.68
N THR A 316 -4.27 20.96 -17.16
CA THR A 316 -5.21 19.94 -16.66
C THR A 316 -5.97 20.44 -15.44
N ALA A 317 -5.29 21.08 -14.47
CA ALA A 317 -5.95 21.68 -13.31
C ALA A 317 -6.96 22.76 -13.72
N THR A 318 -6.63 23.58 -14.72
CA THR A 318 -7.52 24.63 -15.25
C THR A 318 -8.74 24.02 -15.95
N ALA A 319 -8.54 22.99 -16.77
CA ALA A 319 -9.64 22.30 -17.45
C ALA A 319 -10.62 21.60 -16.48
N LEU A 320 -10.13 21.17 -15.32
CA LEU A 320 -10.93 20.56 -14.26
C LEU A 320 -11.53 21.61 -13.29
N ALA A 321 -11.51 22.90 -13.62
CA ALA A 321 -12.17 23.91 -12.79
C ALA A 321 -13.66 23.57 -12.57
N GLY A 322 -14.08 23.54 -11.31
CA GLY A 322 -15.43 23.13 -10.92
C GLY A 322 -15.65 21.61 -10.81
N ILE A 323 -14.65 20.79 -11.12
CA ILE A 323 -14.63 19.35 -10.83
C ILE A 323 -13.90 19.11 -9.51
N ARG A 324 -14.45 18.26 -8.65
CA ARG A 324 -13.81 17.86 -7.38
C ARG A 324 -12.58 17.00 -7.68
N VAL A 325 -11.41 17.42 -7.21
CA VAL A 325 -10.15 16.67 -7.31
C VAL A 325 -9.63 16.37 -5.91
N GLY A 326 -9.33 15.11 -5.62
CA GLY A 326 -8.72 14.66 -4.38
C GLY A 326 -7.48 13.80 -4.61
N THR A 327 -6.71 13.55 -3.55
CA THR A 327 -5.51 12.70 -3.59
C THR A 327 -5.62 11.64 -2.49
N LEU A 328 -5.44 10.37 -2.87
CA LEU A 328 -5.43 9.23 -1.95
C LEU A 328 -4.02 8.62 -1.78
N GLY A 329 -3.10 8.92 -2.70
CA GLY A 329 -1.76 8.35 -2.71
C GLY A 329 -1.69 6.93 -3.30
N PRO A 330 -0.48 6.34 -3.39
CA PRO A 330 -0.21 5.09 -4.13
C PRO A 330 -0.77 3.82 -3.49
N ALA A 331 -1.11 3.86 -2.20
CA ALA A 331 -1.67 2.74 -1.45
C ALA A 331 -2.79 3.25 -0.53
N PRO A 332 -3.97 3.57 -1.10
CA PRO A 332 -5.06 4.16 -0.34
C PRO A 332 -5.57 3.20 0.74
N ASP A 333 -5.83 3.73 1.93
CA ASP A 333 -6.40 2.97 3.05
C ASP A 333 -7.81 2.46 2.67
N PRO A 334 -8.10 1.14 2.78
CA PRO A 334 -9.44 0.60 2.56
C PRO A 334 -10.53 1.26 3.39
N ALA A 335 -10.22 1.82 4.56
CA ALA A 335 -11.17 2.56 5.40
C ALA A 335 -11.75 3.79 4.69
N LEU A 336 -11.03 4.35 3.71
CA LEU A 336 -11.52 5.48 2.89
C LEU A 336 -12.70 5.08 1.99
N ALA A 337 -12.90 3.79 1.69
CA ALA A 337 -14.04 3.34 0.88
C ALA A 337 -15.38 3.83 1.45
N ARG A 338 -15.46 3.93 2.78
CA ARG A 338 -16.61 4.46 3.48
C ARG A 338 -16.87 5.93 3.19
N ALA A 339 -15.83 6.76 3.34
CA ALA A 339 -15.94 8.19 3.07
C ALA A 339 -16.25 8.46 1.58
N LEU A 340 -15.70 7.65 0.68
CA LEU A 340 -16.06 7.69 -0.75
C LEU A 340 -17.51 7.28 -0.99
N ALA A 341 -18.00 6.27 -0.28
CA ALA A 341 -19.40 5.88 -0.35
C ALA A 341 -20.36 6.96 0.16
N GLU A 342 -19.95 7.78 1.14
CA GLU A 342 -20.73 8.94 1.59
C GLU A 342 -20.80 10.07 0.55
N ALA A 343 -19.82 10.16 -0.36
CA ALA A 343 -19.92 11.04 -1.54
C ALA A 343 -20.95 10.53 -2.57
N ASP A 344 -21.37 9.27 -2.40
CA ASP A 344 -22.46 8.61 -3.12
C ASP A 344 -22.22 8.49 -4.62
N ASP A 345 -20.98 8.17 -4.96
CA ASP A 345 -20.59 7.92 -6.34
C ASP A 345 -21.33 6.70 -6.91
N ASP A 346 -21.98 6.88 -8.06
CA ASP A 346 -22.73 5.83 -8.75
C ASP A 346 -21.77 4.90 -9.51
N VAL A 347 -20.70 5.49 -10.05
CA VAL A 347 -19.69 4.80 -10.84
C VAL A 347 -18.31 5.22 -10.36
N LEU A 348 -17.43 4.24 -10.17
CA LEU A 348 -16.00 4.48 -10.11
C LEU A 348 -15.32 3.81 -11.31
N ILE A 349 -14.55 4.60 -12.05
CA ILE A 349 -13.75 4.15 -13.19
C ILE A 349 -12.28 4.12 -12.76
N ASP A 350 -11.68 2.94 -12.74
CA ASP A 350 -10.26 2.77 -12.48
C ASP A 350 -9.44 2.84 -13.77
N LEU A 351 -8.66 3.91 -13.88
CA LEU A 351 -7.67 4.15 -14.94
C LEU A 351 -6.23 3.86 -14.48
N ALA A 352 -6.02 3.67 -13.18
CA ALA A 352 -4.70 3.39 -12.61
C ALA A 352 -4.37 1.90 -12.68
N GLY A 353 -5.37 1.03 -12.52
CA GLY A 353 -5.19 -0.40 -12.43
C GLY A 353 -4.32 -0.78 -11.22
N MET A 354 -3.69 -1.94 -11.32
CA MET A 354 -2.73 -2.46 -10.36
C MET A 354 -1.38 -1.75 -10.38
N ARG A 355 -1.21 -0.64 -11.11
CA ARG A 355 0.00 0.20 -11.00
C ARG A 355 0.05 0.94 -9.65
N ALA A 356 -1.11 1.24 -9.09
CA ALA A 356 -1.29 1.65 -7.70
C ALA A 356 -1.90 0.50 -6.90
N ALA A 357 -1.71 0.48 -5.58
CA ALA A 357 -2.25 -0.54 -4.69
C ALA A 357 -3.72 -0.26 -4.32
N THR A 358 -4.58 -0.06 -5.34
CA THR A 358 -6.00 0.28 -5.17
C THR A 358 -6.90 -0.93 -4.88
N GLY A 359 -6.40 -2.16 -5.04
CA GLY A 359 -7.21 -3.38 -4.90
C GLY A 359 -7.93 -3.53 -3.55
N PRO A 360 -7.24 -3.31 -2.41
CA PRO A 360 -7.89 -3.29 -1.09
C PRO A 360 -9.03 -2.26 -0.96
N LEU A 361 -8.85 -1.06 -1.52
CA LEU A 361 -9.92 -0.04 -1.56
C LEU A 361 -11.10 -0.51 -2.42
N LEU A 362 -10.84 -1.06 -3.61
CA LEU A 362 -11.90 -1.57 -4.50
C LEU A 362 -12.64 -2.77 -3.90
N ALA A 363 -11.96 -3.61 -3.14
CA ALA A 363 -12.54 -4.75 -2.43
C ALA A 363 -13.58 -4.32 -1.39
N ALA A 364 -13.36 -3.16 -0.77
CA ALA A 364 -14.30 -2.54 0.14
C ALA A 364 -15.49 -1.86 -0.57
N ARG A 365 -15.56 -1.92 -1.90
CA ARG A 365 -16.66 -1.43 -2.76
C ARG A 365 -17.00 0.04 -2.49
N PRO A 366 -16.18 1.00 -2.96
CA PRO A 366 -16.36 2.44 -2.71
C PRO A 366 -17.38 3.14 -3.62
N ALA A 367 -17.96 2.44 -4.60
CA ALA A 367 -19.04 2.93 -5.46
C ALA A 367 -20.01 1.79 -5.82
N ARG A 368 -21.22 2.14 -6.31
CA ARG A 368 -22.24 1.14 -6.71
C ARG A 368 -21.76 0.21 -7.82
N THR A 369 -21.07 0.77 -8.82
CA THR A 369 -20.48 0.01 -9.91
C THR A 369 -19.02 0.38 -10.14
N LEU A 370 -18.19 -0.62 -10.42
CA LEU A 370 -16.74 -0.49 -10.60
C LEU A 370 -16.36 -0.89 -12.03
N TRP A 371 -15.75 0.05 -12.74
CA TRP A 371 -15.45 -0.03 -14.17
C TRP A 371 -13.95 0.11 -14.41
N THR A 372 -13.47 -0.46 -15.50
CA THR A 372 -12.11 -0.22 -16.02
C THR A 372 -12.10 -0.40 -17.55
N TYR A 373 -10.94 -0.39 -18.19
CA TYR A 373 -10.80 -0.86 -19.58
C TYR A 373 -10.32 -2.30 -19.57
N ALA A 374 -10.94 -3.15 -20.39
CA ALA A 374 -10.55 -4.57 -20.47
C ALA A 374 -9.05 -4.74 -20.76
N THR A 375 -8.48 -3.91 -21.63
CA THR A 375 -7.08 -4.01 -22.04
C THR A 375 -6.18 -3.00 -21.31
N LEU A 376 -6.65 -2.37 -20.21
CA LEU A 376 -5.80 -1.54 -19.37
C LEU A 376 -4.61 -2.37 -18.89
N LEU A 377 -3.40 -1.83 -19.02
CA LEU A 377 -2.21 -2.49 -18.53
C LEU A 377 -2.28 -2.59 -17.00
N GLY A 378 -2.42 -3.82 -16.50
CA GLY A 378 -2.68 -4.08 -15.09
C GLY A 378 -4.13 -3.79 -14.68
N ALA A 379 -5.11 -3.93 -15.58
CA ALA A 379 -6.53 -3.90 -15.21
C ALA A 379 -6.80 -4.85 -14.03
N HIS A 380 -7.57 -4.41 -13.03
CA HIS A 380 -8.12 -5.35 -12.05
C HIS A 380 -9.06 -6.35 -12.75
N ALA A 381 -9.32 -7.44 -12.06
CA ALA A 381 -10.25 -8.47 -12.49
C ALA A 381 -11.43 -8.58 -11.51
N ALA A 382 -12.42 -9.40 -11.87
CA ALA A 382 -13.47 -9.79 -10.95
C ALA A 382 -12.86 -10.49 -9.71
N PRO A 383 -13.40 -10.27 -8.50
CA PRO A 383 -14.62 -9.53 -8.19
C PRO A 383 -14.43 -8.02 -7.92
N LEU A 384 -13.21 -7.47 -8.09
CA LEU A 384 -12.94 -6.05 -7.79
C LEU A 384 -13.54 -5.09 -8.81
N VAL A 385 -13.54 -5.47 -10.09
CA VAL A 385 -14.19 -4.72 -11.17
C VAL A 385 -15.13 -5.65 -11.93
N SER A 386 -16.27 -5.13 -12.33
CA SER A 386 -17.34 -5.94 -12.95
C SER A 386 -17.76 -5.46 -14.34
N ARG A 387 -17.32 -4.27 -14.76
CA ARG A 387 -17.70 -3.67 -16.05
C ARG A 387 -16.51 -3.08 -16.78
N THR A 388 -16.63 -3.01 -18.10
CA THR A 388 -15.57 -2.53 -18.98
C THR A 388 -16.07 -1.47 -19.95
N LEU A 389 -15.28 -0.42 -20.15
CA LEU A 389 -15.55 0.64 -21.13
C LEU A 389 -15.11 0.22 -22.55
N PRO A 390 -15.73 0.79 -23.60
CA PRO A 390 -15.20 0.70 -24.97
C PRO A 390 -13.82 1.35 -25.07
N LEU A 391 -13.00 1.03 -26.07
CA LEU A 391 -11.70 1.67 -26.28
C LEU A 391 -11.84 2.94 -27.14
N PRO A 392 -11.00 3.97 -26.90
CA PRO A 392 -10.89 5.07 -27.86
C PRO A 392 -10.29 4.59 -29.18
N ALA A 393 -10.59 5.28 -30.27
CA ALA A 393 -10.05 4.95 -31.59
C ALA A 393 -8.53 5.23 -31.70
N SER A 394 -8.05 6.27 -31.02
CA SER A 394 -6.62 6.62 -30.93
C SER A 394 -6.36 7.49 -29.70
N ALA A 395 -5.09 7.87 -29.48
CA ALA A 395 -4.69 8.81 -28.43
C ALA A 395 -4.78 10.30 -28.85
N SER A 396 -5.30 10.61 -30.06
CA SER A 396 -5.47 12.00 -30.50
C SER A 396 -6.56 12.72 -29.69
N GLU A 397 -6.47 14.05 -29.63
CA GLU A 397 -7.47 14.87 -28.93
C GLU A 397 -8.89 14.64 -29.47
N ASP A 398 -9.09 14.70 -30.78
CA ASP A 398 -10.41 14.47 -31.40
C ASP A 398 -10.97 13.08 -31.08
N ALA A 399 -10.12 12.06 -31.10
CA ALA A 399 -10.53 10.71 -30.75
C ALA A 399 -10.91 10.59 -29.27
N LEU A 400 -10.22 11.29 -28.37
CA LEU A 400 -10.56 11.32 -26.95
C LEU A 400 -11.84 12.10 -26.67
N VAL A 401 -12.14 13.18 -27.42
CA VAL A 401 -13.41 13.89 -27.32
C VAL A 401 -14.58 12.99 -27.72
N ALA A 402 -14.49 12.34 -28.89
CA ALA A 402 -15.51 11.38 -29.34
C ALA A 402 -15.63 10.18 -28.37
N HIS A 403 -14.51 9.77 -27.79
CA HIS A 403 -14.51 8.73 -26.77
C HIS A 403 -15.25 9.13 -25.49
N GLY A 404 -15.22 10.41 -25.10
CA GLY A 404 -16.01 10.90 -23.97
C GLY A 404 -17.52 10.67 -24.13
N GLU A 405 -18.04 10.90 -25.33
CA GLU A 405 -19.44 10.61 -25.67
C GLU A 405 -19.75 9.11 -25.60
N ALA A 406 -18.83 8.27 -26.09
CA ALA A 406 -18.96 6.82 -26.01
C ALA A 406 -18.95 6.29 -24.56
N VAL A 407 -18.09 6.87 -23.71
CA VAL A 407 -18.06 6.58 -22.26
C VAL A 407 -19.39 6.97 -21.63
N GLU A 408 -19.88 8.19 -21.86
CA GLU A 408 -21.16 8.66 -21.33
C GLU A 408 -22.31 7.73 -21.74
N HIS A 409 -22.40 7.38 -23.02
CA HIS A 409 -23.42 6.46 -23.53
C HIS A 409 -23.36 5.10 -22.85
N ALA A 410 -22.15 4.52 -22.71
CA ALA A 410 -21.97 3.23 -22.03
C ALA A 410 -22.40 3.27 -20.56
N LEU A 411 -22.04 4.34 -19.84
CA LEU A 411 -22.39 4.52 -18.43
C LEU A 411 -23.90 4.65 -18.23
N LEU A 412 -24.56 5.50 -19.02
CA LEU A 412 -26.01 5.72 -18.91
C LEU A 412 -26.81 4.48 -19.33
N HIS A 413 -26.42 3.82 -20.42
CA HIS A 413 -27.08 2.59 -20.88
C HIS A 413 -26.96 1.46 -19.84
N ALA A 414 -25.79 1.29 -19.23
CA ALA A 414 -25.60 0.28 -18.21
C ALA A 414 -26.35 0.62 -16.91
N SER A 415 -26.38 1.90 -16.52
CA SER A 415 -27.03 2.34 -15.29
C SER A 415 -28.55 2.29 -15.39
N SER A 416 -29.13 2.59 -16.57
CA SER A 416 -30.59 2.60 -16.75
C SER A 416 -31.26 1.23 -16.58
N ALA A 417 -30.49 0.15 -16.69
CA ALA A 417 -30.96 -1.21 -16.44
C ALA A 417 -30.97 -1.59 -14.94
N GLU A 418 -30.42 -0.75 -14.06
CA GLU A 418 -30.27 -1.05 -12.64
C GLU A 418 -31.44 -0.49 -11.80
N SER A 419 -31.89 -1.25 -10.81
CA SER A 419 -32.99 -0.81 -9.92
C SER A 419 -32.63 0.43 -9.09
N TRP A 420 -31.37 0.60 -8.70
CA TRP A 420 -30.91 1.77 -7.96
C TRP A 420 -30.94 3.06 -8.77
N PHE A 421 -30.99 2.98 -10.11
CA PHE A 421 -31.03 4.16 -10.98
C PHE A 421 -32.45 4.76 -11.08
N THR A 422 -33.48 3.91 -11.01
CA THR A 422 -34.89 4.32 -11.11
C THR A 422 -35.49 4.67 -9.73
N GLU A 423 -35.08 3.97 -8.66
CA GLU A 423 -35.54 4.23 -7.30
C GLU A 423 -34.72 5.34 -6.61
N ARG A 424 -35.26 6.57 -6.57
CA ARG A 424 -34.59 7.73 -5.98
C ARG A 424 -35.03 7.99 -4.55
N SER A 425 -34.08 8.42 -3.72
CA SER A 425 -34.33 8.96 -2.38
C SER A 425 -34.25 10.49 -2.38
N THR A 426 -35.13 11.16 -1.64
CA THR A 426 -35.22 12.62 -1.54
C THR A 426 -34.12 13.24 -0.68
N PRO A 427 -33.80 12.73 0.54
CA PRO A 427 -32.65 13.22 1.29
C PRO A 427 -31.32 12.73 0.69
N GLY A 428 -30.34 13.62 0.67
CA GLY A 428 -28.96 13.33 0.28
C GLY A 428 -28.23 12.39 1.26
N PRO A 429 -27.14 11.73 0.86
CA PRO A 429 -26.42 10.76 1.67
C PRO A 429 -25.76 11.43 2.86
N ALA A 430 -25.21 12.64 2.66
CA ALA A 430 -24.66 13.46 3.72
C ALA A 430 -25.72 13.89 4.75
N ALA A 431 -26.95 14.18 4.31
CA ALA A 431 -28.06 14.52 5.21
C ALA A 431 -28.48 13.30 6.02
N MET A 432 -28.66 12.16 5.36
CA MET A 432 -28.97 10.88 6.02
C MET A 432 -27.87 10.46 7.01
N ALA A 433 -26.59 10.60 6.64
CA ALA A 433 -25.46 10.30 7.52
C ALA A 433 -25.40 11.25 8.70
N ALA A 434 -25.74 12.54 8.52
CA ALA A 434 -25.84 13.50 9.60
C ALA A 434 -27.00 13.18 10.55
N ASP A 435 -28.17 12.83 10.01
CA ASP A 435 -29.32 12.40 10.81
C ASP A 435 -29.01 11.11 11.58
N TRP A 436 -28.36 10.15 10.94
CA TRP A 436 -27.96 8.94 11.64
C TRP A 436 -26.94 9.21 12.75
N ARG A 437 -25.90 10.01 12.49
CA ARG A 437 -24.92 10.39 13.53
C ARG A 437 -25.59 11.11 14.69
N ARG A 438 -26.62 11.92 14.42
CA ARG A 438 -27.43 12.57 15.45
C ARG A 438 -28.25 11.54 16.23
N ALA A 439 -28.85 10.55 15.57
CA ALA A 439 -29.58 9.47 16.23
C ALA A 439 -28.67 8.64 17.15
N VAL A 440 -27.43 8.39 16.73
CA VAL A 440 -26.41 7.72 17.56
C VAL A 440 -26.06 8.57 18.78
N ALA A 441 -25.86 9.88 18.60
CA ALA A 441 -25.57 10.78 19.72
C ALA A 441 -26.75 10.86 20.72
N GLU A 442 -27.99 10.97 20.22
CA GLU A 442 -29.23 10.93 21.02
C GLU A 442 -29.32 9.60 21.80
N HIS A 443 -29.05 8.47 21.15
CA HIS A 443 -29.03 7.16 21.80
C HIS A 443 -27.96 7.09 22.91
N GLN A 444 -26.74 7.56 22.63
CA GLN A 444 -25.64 7.56 23.59
C GLN A 444 -25.89 8.49 24.79
N ALA A 445 -26.66 9.56 24.58
CA ALA A 445 -27.11 10.48 25.64
C ALA A 445 -28.27 9.92 26.49
N GLY A 446 -28.89 8.81 26.07
CA GLY A 446 -30.05 8.20 26.74
C GLY A 446 -31.41 8.68 26.22
N ASP A 447 -31.45 9.51 25.18
CA ASP A 447 -32.67 10.02 24.54
C ASP A 447 -33.22 9.00 23.53
N PHE A 448 -33.63 7.83 24.02
CA PHE A 448 -33.96 6.69 23.16
C PHE A 448 -35.15 6.92 22.22
N ASP A 449 -36.16 7.69 22.63
CA ASP A 449 -37.34 7.96 21.80
C ASP A 449 -37.00 8.81 20.58
N GLU A 450 -36.23 9.89 20.77
CA GLU A 450 -35.74 10.75 19.68
C GLU A 450 -34.81 9.96 18.74
N ALA A 451 -33.90 9.18 19.31
CA ALA A 451 -33.03 8.31 18.54
C ALA A 451 -33.81 7.32 17.67
N ILE A 452 -34.83 6.64 18.22
CA ILE A 452 -35.68 5.69 17.49
C ILE A 452 -36.47 6.38 16.38
N ILE A 453 -37.04 7.56 16.64
CA ILE A 453 -37.75 8.35 15.62
C ILE A 453 -36.80 8.66 14.46
N ARG A 454 -35.59 9.11 14.76
CA ARG A 454 -34.61 9.49 13.74
C ARG A 454 -34.06 8.27 12.98
N TYR A 455 -33.76 7.17 13.66
CA TYR A 455 -33.40 5.89 13.00
C TYR A 455 -34.51 5.44 12.04
N ARG A 456 -35.78 5.44 12.49
CA ARG A 456 -36.92 5.06 11.66
C ARG A 456 -37.11 6.02 10.48
N GLY A 457 -36.89 7.31 10.66
CA GLY A 457 -36.95 8.29 9.57
C GLY A 457 -35.93 7.99 8.47
N VAL A 458 -34.68 7.71 8.86
CA VAL A 458 -33.63 7.33 7.89
C VAL A 458 -33.95 5.99 7.23
N LEU A 459 -34.38 4.97 7.99
CA LEU A 459 -34.68 3.64 7.46
C LEU A 459 -35.99 3.59 6.64
N ALA A 460 -36.95 4.48 6.88
CA ALA A 460 -38.17 4.55 6.06
C ALA A 460 -37.86 5.04 4.64
N GLU A 461 -37.00 6.06 4.53
CA GLU A 461 -36.52 6.56 3.25
C GLU A 461 -35.56 5.57 2.59
N GLN A 462 -34.73 4.91 3.40
CA GLN A 462 -33.60 4.09 2.98
C GLN A 462 -33.52 2.81 3.82
N PRO A 463 -34.35 1.79 3.53
CA PRO A 463 -34.47 0.58 4.35
C PRO A 463 -33.18 -0.22 4.49
N ALA A 464 -32.28 -0.04 3.53
CA ALA A 464 -30.99 -0.70 3.42
C ALA A 464 -29.82 0.16 3.92
N PHE A 465 -30.08 1.34 4.50
CA PHE A 465 -29.03 2.23 4.97
C PHE A 465 -28.23 1.55 6.09
N ALA A 466 -26.95 1.27 5.80
CA ALA A 466 -25.97 0.73 6.73
C ALA A 466 -24.90 1.81 7.04
N PRO A 467 -25.15 2.66 8.05
CA PRO A 467 -24.28 3.77 8.43
C PRO A 467 -23.06 3.34 9.25
N ALA A 468 -22.27 4.35 9.60
CA ALA A 468 -20.96 4.23 10.23
C ALA A 468 -20.89 3.74 11.65
#